data_AF-A0A2S9H4H8-F1
#
_entry.id   AF-A0A2S9H4H8-F1
#
_cell.length_a   1.000
_cell.length_b   1.000
_cell.length_c   1.000
_cell.angle_alpha   90.00
_cell.angle_beta   90.00
_cell.angle_gamma   90.00
#
_symmetry.space_group_name_H-M   'P 1'
#
loop_
_entity.id
_entity.type
_entity.pdbx_description
1 polymer ?
#
loop_
_entity_poly.entity_id
_entity_poly.type
_entity_poly.pdbx_seq_one_letter_code
_entity_poly.pdbx_strand_id
1 'polypeptide(L)'
;MAYMISIKFNPPGRILQQIGERAKAMRLVQNLSRESVCTRSGVPLSTLKRFETTGQIGTAQLIAIAIALDAVEDIGNLFVAKPIKSIDQLAQSKRQRGTK
;
A
#
# COMPACT_ATOMS: atom_id res chain seq x y z
N MET A 1 -17.79 -15.85 30.00
CA MET A 1 -17.42 -15.71 28.57
C MET A 1 -16.53 -14.49 28.46
N ALA A 2 -15.21 -14.67 28.34
CA ALA A 2 -14.29 -13.54 28.22
C ALA A 2 -14.42 -12.92 26.83
N TYR A 3 -14.96 -11.70 26.76
CA TYR A 3 -14.86 -10.86 25.57
C TYR A 3 -13.41 -10.41 25.44
N MET A 4 -12.63 -11.15 24.67
CA MET A 4 -11.29 -10.73 24.27
C MET A 4 -11.46 -9.68 23.17
N ILE A 5 -11.42 -8.41 23.57
CA ILE A 5 -11.33 -7.28 22.65
C ILE A 5 -10.01 -7.45 21.90
N SER A 6 -10.08 -7.97 20.68
CA SER A 6 -8.92 -8.11 19.80
C SER A 6 -8.51 -6.71 19.34
N ILE A 7 -7.56 -6.10 20.06
CA ILE A 7 -6.86 -4.92 19.58
C ILE A 7 -6.04 -5.40 18.37
N LYS A 8 -6.49 -5.06 17.16
CA LYS A 8 -5.77 -5.39 15.92
C LYS A 8 -4.48 -4.57 15.83
N PHE A 9 -3.44 -5.01 16.52
CA PHE A 9 -2.09 -4.52 16.32
C PHE A 9 -1.53 -5.11 15.03
N ASN A 10 -1.35 -4.26 14.01
CA ASN A 10 -0.69 -4.64 12.77
C ASN A 10 0.76 -4.14 12.80
N PRO A 11 1.75 -5.01 13.11
CA PRO A 11 3.14 -4.59 13.03
C PRO A 11 3.51 -4.22 11.60
N PRO A 12 4.51 -3.33 11.38
CA PRO A 12 4.86 -2.85 10.04
C PRO A 12 5.08 -3.97 9.01
N GLY A 13 5.76 -5.05 9.42
CA GLY A 13 5.97 -6.22 8.56
C GLY A 13 4.66 -6.91 8.14
N ARG A 14 3.64 -6.93 9.00
CA ARG A 14 2.32 -7.49 8.66
C ARG A 14 1.59 -6.62 7.66
N ILE A 15 1.70 -5.30 7.78
CA ILE A 15 1.12 -4.36 6.81
C ILE A 15 1.76 -4.57 5.43
N LEU A 16 3.09 -4.68 5.37
CA LEU A 16 3.80 -4.99 4.13
C LEU A 16 3.31 -6.30 3.52
N GLN A 17 3.31 -7.38 4.30
CA GLN A 17 2.85 -8.69 3.83
C GLN A 17 1.43 -8.64 3.26
N GLN A 18 0.50 -7.96 3.94
CA GLN A 18 -0.87 -7.79 3.47
C GLN A 18 -0.97 -7.01 2.15
N ILE A 19 -0.09 -6.03 1.93
CA ILE A 19 -0.03 -5.31 0.65
C ILE A 19 0.40 -6.28 -0.47
N GLY A 20 1.45 -7.07 -0.25
CA GLY A 20 1.90 -8.08 -1.21
C GLY A 20 0.85 -9.16 -1.50
N GLU A 21 0.16 -9.64 -0.47
CA GLU A 21 -0.94 -10.61 -0.60
C GLU A 21 -2.12 -10.05 -1.40
N ARG A 22 -2.51 -8.79 -1.18
CA ARG A 22 -3.56 -8.14 -1.97
C ARG A 22 -3.16 -7.96 -3.43
N ALA A 23 -1.92 -7.55 -3.71
CA ALA A 23 -1.43 -7.45 -5.09
C ALA A 23 -1.44 -8.81 -5.80
N LYS A 24 -1.02 -9.88 -5.11
CA LYS A 24 -1.11 -11.26 -5.61
C LYS A 24 -2.56 -11.65 -5.89
N ALA A 25 -3.49 -11.33 -4.99
CA ALA A 25 -4.91 -11.63 -5.17
C ALA A 25 -5.50 -10.90 -6.39
N MET A 26 -5.21 -9.59 -6.55
CA MET A 26 -5.62 -8.83 -7.75
C MET A 26 -5.11 -9.48 -9.03
N ARG A 27 -3.81 -9.84 -9.07
CA ARG A 27 -3.23 -10.54 -10.22
C ARG A 27 -3.98 -11.83 -10.56
N LEU A 28 -4.29 -12.64 -9.54
CA LEU A 28 -4.99 -13.91 -9.73
C LEU A 28 -6.44 -13.72 -10.19
N VAL A 29 -7.15 -12.73 -9.66
CA VAL A 29 -8.52 -12.38 -10.10
C VAL A 29 -8.53 -11.94 -11.57
N GLN A 30 -7.47 -11.25 -12.03
CA GLN A 30 -7.29 -10.87 -13.43
C GLN A 30 -6.75 -12.01 -14.32
N ASN A 31 -6.55 -13.23 -13.78
CA ASN A 31 -5.97 -14.38 -14.46
C ASN A 31 -4.58 -14.11 -15.08
N LEU A 32 -3.79 -13.22 -14.47
CA LEU A 32 -2.46 -12.88 -14.96
C LEU A 32 -1.39 -13.78 -14.33
N SER A 33 -0.45 -14.26 -15.13
CA SER A 33 0.77 -14.90 -14.60
C SER A 33 1.72 -13.83 -14.05
N ARG A 34 2.73 -14.24 -13.28
CA ARG A 34 3.76 -13.29 -12.83
C ARG A 34 4.53 -12.73 -14.01
N GLU A 35 4.84 -13.57 -14.98
CA GLU A 35 5.50 -13.22 -16.23
C GLU A 35 4.68 -12.16 -16.99
N SER A 36 3.35 -12.31 -17.07
CA SER A 36 2.49 -11.30 -17.70
C SER A 36 2.60 -9.93 -17.01
N VAL A 37 2.60 -9.89 -15.68
CA VAL A 37 2.76 -8.65 -14.91
C VAL A 37 4.18 -8.08 -15.07
N CYS A 38 5.20 -8.92 -15.08
CA CYS A 38 6.58 -8.50 -15.32
C CYS A 38 6.75 -7.86 -16.71
N THR A 39 6.16 -8.45 -17.76
CA THR A 39 6.16 -7.87 -19.10
C THR A 39 5.47 -6.51 -19.14
N ARG A 40 4.35 -6.34 -18.44
CA ARG A 40 3.60 -5.08 -18.40
C ARG A 40 4.29 -3.99 -17.56
N SER A 41 4.87 -4.37 -16.42
CA SER A 41 5.46 -3.43 -15.45
C SER A 41 6.96 -3.16 -15.68
N GLY A 42 7.66 -4.01 -16.43
CA GLY A 42 9.12 -3.98 -16.55
C GLY A 42 9.86 -4.45 -15.28
N VAL A 43 9.14 -4.92 -14.25
CA VAL A 43 9.74 -5.37 -12.99
C VAL A 43 10.25 -6.81 -13.12
N PRO A 44 11.47 -7.15 -12.65
CA PRO A 44 11.98 -8.51 -12.70
C PRO A 44 11.12 -9.52 -11.95
N LEU A 45 11.07 -10.76 -12.45
CA LEU A 45 10.29 -11.85 -11.85
C LEU A 45 10.65 -12.13 -10.39
N SER A 46 11.94 -12.08 -10.06
CA SER A 46 12.44 -12.25 -8.69
C SER A 46 11.92 -11.15 -7.75
N THR A 47 11.84 -9.91 -8.24
CA THR A 47 11.30 -8.77 -7.49
C THR A 47 9.80 -8.92 -7.28
N LEU A 48 9.03 -9.24 -8.31
CA LEU A 48 7.58 -9.46 -8.18
C LEU A 48 7.29 -10.62 -7.22
N LYS A 49 8.03 -11.74 -7.33
CA LYS A 49 7.90 -12.89 -6.43
C LYS A 49 8.19 -12.52 -4.98
N ARG A 50 9.28 -11.77 -4.72
CA ARG A 50 9.63 -11.30 -3.37
C ARG A 50 8.55 -10.39 -2.82
N PHE A 51 8.09 -9.42 -3.63
CA PHE A 51 7.02 -8.50 -3.24
C PHE A 51 5.73 -9.22 -2.86
N GLU A 52 5.25 -10.15 -3.69
CA GLU A 52 4.03 -10.92 -3.38
C GLU A 52 4.16 -11.80 -2.12
N THR A 53 5.39 -12.17 -1.74
CA THR A 53 5.65 -13.06 -0.60
C THR A 53 5.86 -12.28 0.71
N THR A 54 6.62 -11.19 0.65
CA THR A 54 7.06 -10.45 1.85
C THR A 54 6.47 -9.05 1.96
N GLY A 55 5.90 -8.53 0.87
CA GLY A 55 5.47 -7.13 0.76
C GLY A 55 6.61 -6.13 0.54
N GLN A 56 7.86 -6.58 0.55
CA GLN A 56 9.01 -5.69 0.46
C GLN A 56 9.35 -5.38 -1.01
N ILE A 57 9.34 -4.10 -1.37
CA ILE A 57 9.66 -3.59 -2.70
C ILE A 57 10.01 -2.09 -2.62
N GLY A 58 10.72 -1.55 -3.62
CA GLY A 58 10.92 -0.10 -3.75
C GLY A 58 9.68 0.60 -4.31
N THR A 59 9.44 1.86 -3.90
CA THR A 59 8.23 2.62 -4.28
C THR A 59 8.02 2.74 -5.78
N ALA A 60 9.09 3.01 -6.56
CA ALA A 60 8.97 3.10 -8.02
C ALA A 60 8.50 1.78 -8.66
N GLN A 61 9.01 0.65 -8.19
CA GLN A 61 8.62 -0.67 -8.68
C GLN A 61 7.21 -1.06 -8.20
N LEU A 62 6.81 -0.63 -7.00
CA LEU A 62 5.43 -0.77 -6.52
C LEU A 62 4.46 -0.04 -7.43
N ILE A 63 4.76 1.21 -7.79
CA ILE A 63 3.94 2.02 -8.70
C ILE A 63 3.85 1.33 -10.07
N ALA A 64 4.97 0.83 -10.61
CA ALA A 64 4.97 0.12 -11.88
C ALA A 64 4.08 -1.15 -11.87
N ILE A 65 4.12 -1.93 -10.78
CA ILE A 65 3.22 -3.08 -10.59
C ILE A 65 1.77 -2.63 -10.45
N ALA A 66 1.50 -1.57 -9.68
CA ALA A 66 0.15 -1.05 -9.49
C ALA A 66 -0.47 -0.60 -10.83
N ILE A 67 0.31 0.07 -11.69
CA ILE A 67 -0.12 0.42 -13.06
C ILE A 67 -0.42 -0.85 -13.86
N ALA A 68 0.45 -1.86 -13.81
CA ALA A 68 0.25 -3.12 -14.54
C ALA A 68 -0.96 -3.95 -14.06
N LEU A 69 -1.42 -3.72 -12.83
CA LEU A 69 -2.60 -4.35 -12.22
C LEU A 69 -3.83 -3.44 -12.24
N ASP A 70 -3.78 -2.27 -12.90
CA ASP A 70 -4.86 -1.29 -12.94
C ASP A 70 -5.30 -0.78 -11.55
N ALA A 71 -4.34 -0.65 -10.64
CA ALA A 71 -4.52 -0.23 -9.25
C ALA A 71 -3.82 1.11 -8.93
N VAL A 72 -3.64 1.96 -9.94
CA VAL A 72 -2.93 3.25 -9.79
C VAL A 72 -3.69 4.22 -8.89
N GLU A 73 -5.03 4.19 -8.92
CA GLU A 73 -5.88 5.05 -8.11
C GLU A 73 -5.70 4.77 -6.60
N ASP A 74 -5.59 3.50 -6.21
CA ASP A 74 -5.32 3.10 -4.82
C ASP A 74 -4.01 3.70 -4.28
N ILE A 75 -2.97 3.73 -5.12
CA ILE A 75 -1.68 4.34 -4.77
C ILE A 75 -1.78 5.86 -4.74
N GLY A 76 -2.50 6.48 -5.69
CA GLY A 76 -2.73 7.92 -5.72
C GLY A 76 -3.48 8.46 -4.49
N ASN A 77 -4.31 7.62 -3.88
CA ASN A 77 -5.03 7.93 -2.65
C ASN A 77 -4.17 7.81 -1.37
N LEU A 78 -2.94 7.31 -1.47
CA LEU A 78 -2.06 7.16 -0.33
C LEU A 78 -1.57 8.54 0.17
N PHE A 79 -1.72 8.78 1.48
CA PHE A 79 -1.36 10.04 2.15
C PHE A 79 -2.12 11.28 1.68
N VAL A 80 -3.28 11.13 1.04
CA VAL A 80 -4.17 12.26 0.76
C VAL A 80 -4.55 12.96 2.06
N ALA A 81 -4.45 14.29 2.08
CA ALA A 81 -4.78 15.10 3.24
C ALA A 81 -6.24 14.88 3.66
N LYS A 82 -6.48 14.65 4.95
CA LYS A 82 -7.84 14.54 5.47
C LYS A 82 -8.49 15.94 5.44
N PRO A 83 -9.75 16.05 5.01
CA PRO A 83 -10.45 17.33 5.03
C PRO A 83 -10.55 17.84 6.47
N ILE A 84 -10.36 19.15 6.63
CA ILE A 84 -10.50 19.83 7.91
C ILE A 84 -11.99 19.83 8.27
N LYS A 85 -12.36 19.25 9.42
CA LYS A 85 -13.75 18.98 9.77
C LYS A 85 -14.43 20.12 10.54
N SER A 86 -13.70 21.16 10.95
CA SER A 86 -14.24 22.30 11.69
C SER A 86 -13.37 23.56 11.56
N ILE A 87 -13.98 24.74 11.73
CA ILE A 87 -13.32 26.05 11.82
C ILE A 87 -12.29 26.08 12.97
N ASP A 88 -12.56 25.39 14.09
CA ASP A 88 -11.63 25.31 15.23
C ASP A 88 -10.32 24.60 14.86
N GLN A 89 -10.37 23.61 13.95
CA GLN A 89 -9.19 22.92 13.46
C GLN A 89 -8.38 23.79 12.48
N LEU A 90 -9.01 24.79 11.85
CA LEU A 90 -8.35 25.75 10.96
C LEU A 90 -7.45 26.70 11.75
N ALA A 91 -7.88 27.15 12.94
CA ALA A 91 -7.10 28.05 13.79
C ALA A 91 -5.82 27.38 14.36
N GLN A 92 -5.85 26.07 14.57
CA GLN A 92 -4.72 25.27 15.05
C GLN A 92 -3.74 24.85 13.94
N SER A 93 -4.11 24.96 12.66
CA SER A 93 -3.27 24.51 11.54
C SER A 93 -2.12 25.46 11.20
N LYS A 94 -1.85 26.49 12.03
CA LYS A 94 -0.61 27.28 11.91
C LYS A 94 0.58 26.34 12.06
N ARG A 95 1.34 26.19 10.97
CA ARG A 95 2.51 25.33 10.84
C ARG A 95 3.43 25.47 12.07
N GLN A 96 3.35 24.50 12.98
CA GLN A 96 4.28 24.41 14.10
C GLN A 96 5.62 23.96 13.54
N ARG A 97 6.55 24.91 13.44
CA ARG A 97 7.92 24.65 13.00
C ARG A 97 8.58 23.84 14.12
N GLY A 98 9.02 22.62 13.83
CA GLY A 98 9.70 21.79 14.83
C GLY A 98 10.91 22.55 15.36
N THR A 99 10.88 22.90 16.65
CA THR A 99 12.05 23.40 17.36
C THR A 99 13.01 22.22 17.51
N LYS A 100 14.28 22.45 17.19
CA LYS A 100 15.36 21.44 17.30
C LYS A 100 15.52 20.94 18.73
#